data_AF-A0A2V5S3X8-F1
#
_entry.id   AF-A0A2V5S3X8-F1
#
_cell.length_a   1.000
_cell.length_b   1.000
_cell.length_c   1.000
_cell.angle_alpha   90.00
_cell.angle_beta   90.00
_cell.angle_gamma   90.00
#
_symmetry.space_group_name_H-M   'P 1'
#
loop_
_entity.id
_entity.type
_entity.pdbx_description
1 polymer ?
#
loop_
_entity_poly.entity_id
_entity_poly.type
_entity_poly.pdbx_seq_one_letter_code
_entity_poly.pdbx_strand_id
1 'polypeptide(L)'
;MNRLIIVCICSLALSISSFAQAPPEVQRLAYYLGTWRGEGETKSGPFGPAGKLSSTMTCDWFAGGFHLVCRGEERGPTGKRTFLNILAYDEKAKAYTEYGISSLGESEYSTGGSIVGNKRTFVKDLDSDVEGKPTKLRYIEVQASPTFYTYQAEASKDGGPWTVIAEGKVTKVR
;
A
#
# COMPACT_ATOMS: atom_id res chain seq x y z
N MET A 1 -13.66 6.14 -68.18
CA MET A 1 -13.67 5.23 -67.01
C MET A 1 -12.84 5.88 -65.90
N ASN A 2 -13.48 6.65 -65.02
CA ASN A 2 -12.82 7.36 -63.92
C ASN A 2 -12.47 6.37 -62.80
N ARG A 3 -11.18 6.20 -62.53
CA ARG A 3 -10.70 5.46 -61.35
C ARG A 3 -10.62 6.42 -60.17
N LEU A 4 -11.57 6.31 -59.23
CA LEU A 4 -11.46 6.95 -57.91
C LEU A 4 -10.31 6.29 -57.14
N ILE A 5 -9.31 7.08 -56.76
CA ILE A 5 -8.28 6.70 -55.79
C ILE A 5 -8.80 7.09 -54.41
N ILE A 6 -9.20 6.10 -53.61
CA ILE A 6 -9.56 6.29 -52.20
C ILE A 6 -8.25 6.35 -51.41
N VAL A 7 -7.85 7.55 -50.99
CA VAL A 7 -6.74 7.75 -50.07
C VAL A 7 -7.23 7.39 -48.67
N CYS A 8 -6.80 6.23 -48.17
CA CYS A 8 -7.03 5.83 -46.79
C CYS A 8 -6.12 6.66 -45.88
N ILE A 9 -6.67 7.70 -45.26
CA ILE A 9 -5.99 8.47 -44.23
C ILE A 9 -5.92 7.59 -42.98
N CYS A 10 -4.78 6.93 -42.78
CA CYS A 10 -4.44 6.29 -41.51
C CYS A 10 -4.27 7.40 -40.45
N SER A 11 -5.33 7.66 -39.69
CA SER A 11 -5.28 8.48 -38.48
C SER A 11 -4.35 7.79 -37.47
N LEU A 12 -3.11 8.28 -37.37
CA LEU A 12 -2.15 7.89 -36.35
C LEU A 12 -2.64 8.42 -35.00
N ALA A 13 -3.48 7.65 -34.31
CA ALA A 13 -3.86 7.95 -32.93
C ALA A 13 -2.62 7.74 -32.05
N LEU A 14 -1.87 8.82 -31.82
CA LEU A 14 -0.86 8.89 -30.77
C LEU A 14 -1.57 8.50 -29.47
N SER A 15 -1.26 7.29 -28.97
CA SER A 15 -1.72 6.82 -27.67
C SER A 15 -1.05 7.70 -26.62
N ILE A 16 -1.73 8.78 -26.24
CA ILE A 16 -1.36 9.62 -25.11
C ILE A 16 -1.33 8.67 -23.92
N SER A 17 -0.15 8.39 -23.36
CA SER A 17 -0.04 7.51 -22.20
C SER A 17 -0.97 8.03 -21.11
N SER A 18 -1.97 7.23 -20.74
CA SER A 18 -3.04 7.57 -19.80
C SER A 18 -2.53 8.01 -18.42
N PHE A 19 -1.25 7.75 -18.12
CA PHE A 19 -0.53 8.25 -16.95
C PHE A 19 -0.51 9.76 -16.79
N ALA A 20 -0.39 10.52 -17.88
CA ALA A 20 -0.29 11.98 -17.80
C ALA A 20 -1.61 12.67 -17.38
N GLN A 21 -2.72 11.93 -17.30
CA GLN A 21 -4.05 12.44 -16.95
C GLN A 21 -4.56 11.98 -15.58
N ALA A 22 -3.83 11.11 -14.87
CA ALA A 22 -4.28 10.65 -13.56
C ALA A 22 -4.30 11.81 -12.54
N PRO A 23 -5.28 11.86 -11.62
CA PRO A 23 -5.32 12.85 -10.55
C PRO A 23 -4.02 12.88 -9.73
N PRO A 24 -3.59 14.04 -9.18
CA PRO A 24 -2.34 14.14 -8.43
C PRO A 24 -2.18 13.12 -7.29
N GLU A 25 -3.28 12.76 -6.63
CA GLU A 25 -3.30 11.78 -5.55
C GLU A 25 -3.03 10.35 -6.07
N VAL A 26 -3.53 10.01 -7.25
CA VAL A 26 -3.17 8.76 -7.92
C VAL A 26 -1.69 8.76 -8.31
N GLN A 27 -1.18 9.88 -8.84
CA GLN A 27 0.24 10.01 -9.18
C GLN A 27 1.14 9.88 -7.95
N ARG A 28 0.68 10.29 -6.76
CA ARG A 28 1.42 10.15 -5.50
C ARG A 28 1.76 8.70 -5.17
N LEU A 29 0.91 7.76 -5.57
CA LEU A 29 1.15 6.33 -5.39
C LEU A 29 2.40 5.85 -6.13
N ALA A 30 2.83 6.53 -7.20
CA ALA A 30 4.02 6.18 -7.97
C ALA A 30 5.30 6.05 -7.12
N TYR A 31 5.33 6.66 -5.93
CA TYR A 31 6.39 6.45 -4.95
C TYR A 31 6.72 4.96 -4.76
N TYR A 32 5.69 4.12 -4.63
CA TYR A 32 5.82 2.71 -4.28
C TYR A 32 6.24 1.82 -5.46
N LEU A 33 6.30 2.32 -6.69
CA LEU A 33 6.73 1.53 -7.85
C LEU A 33 8.12 0.94 -7.67
N GLY A 34 8.27 -0.33 -8.09
CA GLY A 34 9.52 -1.06 -8.03
C GLY A 34 9.55 -2.12 -6.95
N THR A 35 10.74 -2.64 -6.67
CA THR A 35 10.96 -3.68 -5.67
C THR A 35 11.55 -3.08 -4.40
N TRP A 36 11.04 -3.51 -3.26
CA TRP A 36 11.39 -3.03 -1.93
C TRP A 36 11.78 -4.19 -1.01
N ARG A 37 12.69 -3.90 -0.08
CA ARG A 37 13.06 -4.81 1.02
C ARG A 37 12.85 -4.12 2.35
N GLY A 38 12.17 -4.79 3.26
CA GLY A 38 11.89 -4.31 4.61
C GLY A 38 12.65 -5.08 5.67
N GLU A 39 13.02 -4.38 6.74
CA GLU A 39 13.55 -4.90 7.99
C GLU A 39 12.87 -4.19 9.15
N GLY A 40 12.55 -4.91 10.21
CA GLY A 40 11.91 -4.32 11.38
C GLY A 40 11.82 -5.26 12.55
N GLU A 41 10.96 -4.91 13.50
CA GLU A 41 10.68 -5.72 14.66
C GLU A 41 9.26 -5.51 15.17
N THR A 42 8.76 -6.53 15.85
CA THR A 42 7.53 -6.50 16.65
C THR A 42 7.92 -6.41 18.12
N LYS A 43 7.10 -5.71 18.90
CA LYS A 43 7.21 -5.66 20.36
C LYS A 43 6.29 -6.75 20.95
N SER A 44 6.70 -7.33 22.06
CA SER A 44 5.91 -8.36 22.73
C SER A 44 4.65 -7.74 23.33
N GLY A 45 3.50 -8.40 23.18
CA GLY A 45 2.27 -7.97 23.81
C GLY A 45 1.04 -8.76 23.36
N PRO A 46 -0.16 -8.21 23.57
CA PRO A 46 -1.42 -8.85 23.19
C PRO A 46 -1.56 -9.18 21.69
N PHE A 47 -0.71 -8.58 20.86
CA PHE A 47 -0.70 -8.75 19.40
C PHE A 47 0.28 -9.82 18.91
N GLY A 48 1.06 -10.42 19.82
CA GLY A 48 2.02 -11.48 19.49
C GLY A 48 3.36 -11.36 20.22
N PRO A 49 4.25 -12.35 20.00
CA PRO A 49 5.59 -12.34 20.58
C PRO A 49 6.47 -11.27 19.91
N ALA A 50 7.47 -10.79 20.65
CA ALA A 50 8.51 -9.95 20.07
C ALA A 50 9.37 -10.74 19.07
N GLY A 51 9.89 -10.04 18.07
CA GLY A 51 10.96 -10.56 17.23
C GLY A 51 11.12 -9.81 15.91
N LYS A 52 12.10 -10.26 15.13
CA LYS A 52 12.52 -9.60 13.90
C LYS A 52 11.51 -9.81 12.77
N LEU A 53 11.37 -8.78 11.94
CA LEU A 53 10.61 -8.77 10.71
C LEU A 53 11.55 -8.61 9.51
N SER A 54 11.20 -9.27 8.41
CA SER A 54 11.80 -9.03 7.10
C SER A 54 10.76 -9.17 6.01
N SER A 55 10.85 -8.38 4.94
CA SER A 55 9.93 -8.47 3.81
C SER A 55 10.58 -8.18 2.47
N THR A 56 9.96 -8.68 1.41
CA THR A 56 10.23 -8.28 0.03
C THR A 56 8.90 -8.02 -0.68
N MET A 57 8.80 -6.92 -1.40
CA MET A 57 7.57 -6.50 -2.08
C MET A 57 7.91 -5.92 -3.44
N THR A 58 7.13 -6.21 -4.47
CA THR A 58 7.19 -5.53 -5.76
C THR A 58 5.84 -4.93 -6.08
N CYS A 59 5.82 -3.66 -6.46
CA CYS A 59 4.61 -2.94 -6.84
C CYS A 59 4.70 -2.48 -8.28
N ASP A 60 3.67 -2.82 -9.04
CA ASP A 60 3.50 -2.43 -10.43
C ASP A 60 2.14 -1.79 -10.63
N TRP A 61 2.02 -0.95 -11.65
CA TRP A 61 0.73 -0.45 -12.07
C TRP A 61 -0.16 -1.58 -12.59
N PHE A 62 -1.42 -1.58 -12.15
CA PHE A 62 -2.46 -2.31 -12.84
C PHE A 62 -2.76 -1.67 -14.20
N ALA A 63 -3.41 -2.43 -15.09
CA ALA A 63 -3.88 -1.92 -16.37
C ALA A 63 -4.67 -0.61 -16.18
N GLY A 64 -4.30 0.40 -16.96
CA GLY A 64 -4.89 1.74 -16.91
C GLY A 64 -4.16 2.75 -16.00
N GLY A 65 -3.32 2.28 -15.06
CA GLY A 65 -2.43 3.18 -14.30
C GLY A 65 -3.07 3.94 -13.13
N PHE A 66 -4.21 3.48 -12.62
CA PHE A 66 -4.92 4.11 -11.50
C PHE A 66 -4.75 3.38 -10.15
N HIS A 67 -4.24 2.15 -10.19
CA HIS A 67 -4.10 1.29 -9.02
C HIS A 67 -2.72 0.66 -9.06
N LEU A 68 -2.02 0.60 -7.92
CA LEU A 68 -0.84 -0.24 -7.78
C LEU A 68 -1.24 -1.60 -7.26
N VAL A 69 -0.62 -2.65 -7.80
CA VAL A 69 -0.71 -4.01 -7.26
C VAL A 69 0.66 -4.38 -6.74
N CYS A 70 0.75 -4.48 -5.43
CA CYS A 70 1.92 -4.90 -4.69
C CYS A 70 1.80 -6.38 -4.35
N ARG A 71 2.85 -7.16 -4.63
CA ARG A 71 2.95 -8.58 -4.25
C ARG A 71 4.22 -8.79 -3.47
N GLY A 72 4.17 -9.62 -2.45
CA GLY A 72 5.33 -9.82 -1.60
C GLY A 72 5.23 -10.98 -0.65
N GLU A 73 6.28 -11.10 0.13
CA GLU A 73 6.35 -11.98 1.28
C GLU A 73 6.98 -11.27 2.46
N GLU A 74 6.59 -11.72 3.64
CA GLU A 74 7.17 -11.30 4.90
C GLU A 74 7.41 -12.50 5.80
N ARG A 75 8.35 -12.32 6.73
CA ARG A 75 8.72 -13.30 7.74
C ARG A 75 8.76 -12.59 9.08
N GLY A 76 8.18 -13.23 10.08
CA GLY A 76 8.19 -12.76 11.45
C GLY A 76 8.14 -13.92 12.44
N PRO A 77 7.92 -13.61 13.73
CA PRO A 77 7.85 -14.62 14.80
C PRO A 77 6.75 -15.68 14.60
N THR A 78 5.70 -15.34 13.86
CA THR A 78 4.56 -16.24 13.55
C THR A 78 4.75 -17.04 12.27
N GLY A 79 5.92 -16.92 11.61
CA GLY A 79 6.26 -17.65 10.39
C GLY A 79 6.31 -16.78 9.14
N LYS A 80 6.13 -17.42 7.98
CA LYS A 80 6.14 -16.78 6.66
C LYS A 80 4.70 -16.49 6.22
N ARG A 81 4.51 -15.31 5.63
CA ARG A 81 3.25 -14.87 5.02
C ARG A 81 3.54 -14.32 3.63
N THR A 82 2.74 -14.69 2.63
CA THR A 82 2.76 -14.05 1.30
C THR A 82 1.49 -13.23 1.13
N PHE A 83 1.59 -12.10 0.45
CA PHE A 83 0.48 -11.15 0.34
C PHE A 83 0.38 -10.51 -1.04
N LEU A 84 -0.82 -9.98 -1.31
CA LEU A 84 -1.09 -9.05 -2.39
C LEU A 84 -1.86 -7.87 -1.81
N ASN A 85 -1.42 -6.65 -2.09
CA ASN A 85 -2.11 -5.41 -1.72
C ASN A 85 -2.38 -4.57 -2.97
N ILE A 86 -3.58 -4.00 -3.06
CA ILE A 86 -3.97 -3.04 -4.09
C ILE A 86 -4.06 -1.67 -3.44
N LEU A 87 -3.26 -0.71 -3.89
CA LEU A 87 -3.30 0.67 -3.42
C LEU A 87 -4.06 1.53 -4.44
N ALA A 88 -4.98 2.36 -3.95
CA ALA A 88 -5.79 3.24 -4.77
C ALA A 88 -6.08 4.58 -4.08
N TYR A 89 -6.73 5.47 -4.83
CA TYR A 89 -7.31 6.70 -4.30
C TYR A 89 -8.80 6.75 -4.66
N ASP A 90 -9.64 6.97 -3.65
CA ASP A 90 -11.08 7.16 -3.82
C ASP A 90 -11.37 8.67 -3.94
N GLU A 91 -11.69 9.11 -5.16
CA GLU A 91 -12.01 10.50 -5.47
C GLU A 91 -13.25 11.03 -4.72
N LYS A 92 -14.23 10.16 -4.45
CA LYS A 92 -15.46 10.56 -3.76
C LYS A 92 -15.18 10.75 -2.27
N ALA A 93 -14.46 9.81 -1.66
CA ALA A 93 -14.08 9.89 -0.26
C ALA A 93 -12.91 10.84 0.00
N LYS A 94 -12.18 11.24 -1.05
CA LYS A 94 -10.95 12.01 -1.00
C LYS A 94 -9.90 11.38 -0.08
N ALA A 95 -9.75 10.06 -0.19
CA ALA A 95 -8.91 9.28 0.70
C ALA A 95 -8.25 8.12 -0.05
N TYR A 96 -7.07 7.72 0.42
CA TYR A 96 -6.38 6.53 -0.06
C TYR A 96 -7.04 5.26 0.49
N THR A 97 -7.01 4.20 -0.30
CA THR A 97 -7.55 2.89 0.07
C THR A 97 -6.52 1.79 -0.17
N GLU A 98 -6.68 0.70 0.56
CA GLU A 98 -5.84 -0.49 0.43
C GLU A 98 -6.71 -1.74 0.53
N TYR A 99 -6.64 -2.61 -0.47
CA TYR A 99 -7.25 -3.95 -0.39
C TYR A 99 -6.15 -5.00 -0.33
N GLY A 100 -6.09 -5.77 0.76
CA GLY A 100 -5.05 -6.75 1.01
C GLY A 100 -5.60 -8.16 1.16
N ILE A 101 -4.87 -9.15 0.66
CA ILE A 101 -5.13 -10.59 0.88
C ILE A 101 -3.83 -11.32 1.23
N SER A 102 -3.92 -12.48 1.87
CA SER A 102 -2.73 -13.27 2.25
C SER A 102 -2.88 -14.79 2.13
N SER A 103 -1.74 -15.49 2.18
CA SER A 103 -1.68 -16.95 2.26
C SER A 103 -2.25 -17.54 3.55
N LEU A 104 -2.63 -16.70 4.52
CA LEU A 104 -3.24 -17.11 5.77
C LEU A 104 -4.77 -17.00 5.75
N GLY A 105 -5.36 -16.68 4.59
CA GLY A 105 -6.81 -16.55 4.42
C GLY A 105 -7.37 -15.20 4.87
N GLU A 106 -6.50 -14.24 5.18
CA GLU A 106 -6.90 -12.87 5.54
C GLU A 106 -7.32 -12.11 4.27
N SER A 107 -8.33 -11.25 4.41
CA SER A 107 -8.76 -10.30 3.40
C SER A 107 -9.25 -9.04 4.10
N GLU A 108 -8.77 -7.88 3.70
CA GLU A 108 -9.13 -6.61 4.35
C GLU A 108 -9.22 -5.47 3.35
N TYR A 109 -10.25 -4.63 3.51
CA TYR A 109 -10.39 -3.38 2.76
C TYR A 109 -10.27 -2.18 3.70
N SER A 110 -9.12 -1.52 3.67
CA SER A 110 -8.82 -0.32 4.46
C SER A 110 -9.16 0.95 3.68
N THR A 111 -9.86 1.87 4.33
CA THR A 111 -10.24 3.18 3.77
C THR A 111 -9.79 4.33 4.68
N GLY A 112 -9.96 5.57 4.23
CA GLY A 112 -9.64 6.74 5.06
C GLY A 112 -8.14 7.04 5.17
N GLY A 113 -7.32 6.44 4.31
CA GLY A 113 -5.90 6.71 4.26
C GLY A 113 -5.58 8.14 3.84
N SER A 114 -4.50 8.69 4.37
CA SER A 114 -4.01 10.03 4.03
C SER A 114 -2.53 10.00 3.68
N ILE A 115 -2.13 10.82 2.71
CA ILE A 115 -0.72 11.14 2.44
C ILE A 115 -0.60 12.66 2.48
N VAL A 116 0.05 13.18 3.52
CA VAL A 116 0.28 14.62 3.68
C VAL A 116 1.78 14.85 3.75
N GLY A 117 2.30 15.61 2.77
CA GLY A 117 3.75 15.72 2.59
C GLY A 117 4.37 14.34 2.39
N ASN A 118 5.33 13.97 3.23
CA ASN A 118 5.99 12.68 3.20
C ASN A 118 5.42 11.65 4.18
N LYS A 119 4.30 11.95 4.85
CA LYS A 119 3.71 11.07 5.87
C LYS A 119 2.44 10.40 5.34
N ARG A 120 2.42 9.06 5.30
CA ARG A 120 1.21 8.26 5.04
C ARG A 120 0.65 7.77 6.38
N THR A 121 -0.66 7.86 6.56
CA THR A 121 -1.34 7.36 7.77
C THR A 121 -2.60 6.60 7.41
N PHE A 122 -2.79 5.44 8.04
CA PHE A 122 -4.03 4.66 8.05
C PHE A 122 -4.43 4.40 9.50
N VAL A 123 -5.72 4.52 9.80
CA VAL A 123 -6.30 4.13 11.08
C VAL A 123 -7.48 3.21 10.79
N LYS A 124 -7.50 2.03 11.40
CA LYS A 124 -8.58 1.06 11.24
C LYS A 124 -8.95 0.43 12.57
N ASP A 125 -10.19 0.02 12.68
CA ASP A 125 -10.64 -0.90 13.72
C ASP A 125 -10.16 -2.31 13.36
N LEU A 126 -9.76 -3.11 14.35
CA LEU A 126 -9.49 -4.53 14.15
C LEU A 126 -10.82 -5.29 14.13
N ASP A 127 -10.97 -6.21 13.20
CA ASP A 127 -12.20 -7.02 13.04
C ASP A 127 -12.50 -7.90 14.26
N SER A 128 -11.49 -8.21 15.05
CA SER A 128 -11.62 -8.98 16.28
C SER A 128 -11.15 -8.18 17.49
N ASP A 129 -11.92 -8.28 18.57
CA ASP A 129 -11.49 -7.79 19.88
C ASP A 129 -10.19 -8.45 20.32
N VAL A 130 -9.25 -7.64 20.78
CA VAL A 130 -8.00 -8.13 21.38
C VAL A 130 -8.21 -8.21 22.88
N GLU A 131 -8.15 -9.42 23.42
CA GLU A 131 -8.47 -9.71 24.83
C GLU A 131 -9.86 -9.15 25.23
N GLY A 132 -10.85 -9.30 24.36
CA GLY A 132 -12.24 -8.88 24.61
C GLY A 132 -12.47 -7.37 24.63
N LYS A 133 -11.56 -6.56 24.06
CA LYS A 133 -11.74 -5.12 23.94
C LYS A 133 -11.62 -4.62 22.50
N PRO A 134 -12.43 -3.60 22.12
CA PRO A 134 -12.30 -2.95 20.84
C PRO A 134 -10.92 -2.32 20.72
N THR A 135 -10.28 -2.56 19.59
CA THR A 135 -8.90 -2.16 19.37
C THR A 135 -8.76 -1.52 18.00
N LYS A 136 -8.09 -0.37 17.96
CA LYS A 136 -7.72 0.31 16.73
C LYS A 136 -6.25 0.08 16.43
N LEU A 137 -5.93 -0.10 15.15
CA LEU A 137 -4.59 -0.08 14.61
C LEU A 137 -4.35 1.26 13.90
N ARG A 138 -3.15 1.83 14.08
CA ARG A 138 -2.67 2.96 13.31
C ARG A 138 -1.35 2.60 12.66
N TYR A 139 -1.29 2.71 11.33
CA TYR A 139 -0.07 2.60 10.56
C TYR A 139 0.40 3.99 10.16
N ILE A 140 1.65 4.30 10.45
CA ILE A 140 2.31 5.55 10.08
C ILE A 140 3.53 5.19 9.26
N GLU A 141 3.67 5.81 8.10
CA GLU A 141 4.86 5.73 7.27
C GLU A 141 5.42 7.12 7.01
N VAL A 142 6.75 7.23 7.01
CA VAL A 142 7.47 8.46 6.68
C VAL A 142 8.45 8.19 5.54
N GLN A 143 8.18 8.79 4.38
CA GLN A 143 9.01 8.72 3.18
C GLN A 143 10.22 9.65 3.34
N ALA A 144 11.31 9.13 3.86
CA ALA A 144 12.52 9.89 4.14
C ALA A 144 13.33 10.21 2.87
N SER A 145 13.21 9.40 1.82
CA SER A 145 13.76 9.68 0.49
C SER A 145 12.94 8.96 -0.61
N PRO A 146 13.19 9.22 -1.91
CA PRO A 146 12.53 8.49 -3.02
C PRO A 146 12.70 6.96 -2.99
N THR A 147 13.69 6.45 -2.24
CA THR A 147 14.04 5.03 -2.17
C THR A 147 14.05 4.49 -0.75
N PHE A 148 13.54 5.24 0.23
CA PHE A 148 13.58 4.85 1.64
C PHE A 148 12.43 5.44 2.44
N TYR A 149 11.76 4.59 3.21
CA TYR A 149 10.78 5.01 4.21
C TYR A 149 10.93 4.23 5.51
N THR A 150 10.46 4.81 6.61
CA THR A 150 10.27 4.12 7.88
C THR A 150 8.78 3.95 8.16
N TYR A 151 8.43 2.97 8.99
CA TYR A 151 7.07 2.80 9.45
C TYR A 151 7.00 2.49 10.95
N GLN A 152 5.86 2.85 11.53
CA GLN A 152 5.42 2.40 12.85
C GLN A 152 3.98 1.93 12.76
N ALA A 153 3.72 0.77 13.35
CA ALA A 153 2.38 0.29 13.64
C ALA A 153 2.13 0.44 15.14
N GLU A 154 0.99 1.03 15.47
CA GLU A 154 0.56 1.30 16.83
C GLU A 154 -0.83 0.72 17.06
N ALA A 155 -1.13 0.39 18.31
CA ALA A 155 -2.46 -0.02 18.72
C ALA A 155 -2.99 0.85 19.86
N SER A 156 -4.30 1.10 19.84
CA SER A 156 -5.05 1.72 20.93
C SER A 156 -6.17 0.76 21.32
N LYS A 157 -6.13 0.29 22.56
CA LYS A 157 -7.12 -0.64 23.13
C LYS A 157 -8.10 0.15 23.98
N ASP A 158 -9.40 -0.05 23.79
CA ASP A 158 -10.45 0.56 24.62
C ASP A 158 -10.39 2.10 24.66
N GLY A 159 -9.95 2.72 23.55
CA GLY A 159 -9.72 4.17 23.47
C GLY A 159 -8.53 4.70 24.27
N GLY A 160 -7.69 3.82 24.81
CA GLY A 160 -6.47 4.16 25.54
C GLY A 160 -5.36 4.78 24.67
N PRO A 161 -4.20 5.09 25.25
CA PRO A 161 -3.07 5.66 24.51
C PRO A 161 -2.58 4.71 23.40
N TRP A 162 -2.09 5.30 22.31
CA TRP A 162 -1.42 4.55 21.23
C TRP A 162 -0.09 4.00 21.73
N THR A 163 0.12 2.71 21.53
CA THR A 163 1.37 2.03 21.89
C THR A 163 1.99 1.42 20.63
N VAL A 164 3.30 1.61 20.43
CA VAL A 164 4.03 1.01 19.31
C VAL A 164 4.07 -0.51 19.48
N ILE A 165 3.60 -1.23 18.47
CA ILE A 165 3.59 -2.70 18.42
C ILE A 165 4.55 -3.25 17.37
N ALA A 166 4.88 -2.47 16.35
CA ALA A 166 5.90 -2.82 15.38
C ALA A 166 6.52 -1.56 14.77
N GLU A 167 7.77 -1.66 14.34
CA GLU A 167 8.45 -0.59 13.62
C GLU A 167 9.50 -1.15 12.67
N GLY A 168 9.85 -0.38 11.66
CA GLY A 168 10.83 -0.82 10.69
C GLY A 168 11.18 0.22 9.64
N LYS A 169 11.99 -0.25 8.70
CA LYS A 169 12.54 0.54 7.60
C LYS A 169 12.42 -0.27 6.32
N VAL A 170 12.20 0.41 5.20
CA VAL A 170 12.01 -0.23 3.90
C VAL A 170 12.76 0.55 2.84
N THR A 171 13.54 -0.16 2.03
CA THR A 171 14.43 0.40 1.02
C THR A 171 14.11 -0.14 -0.36
N LYS A 172 14.07 0.72 -1.37
CA LYS A 172 13.90 0.35 -2.77
C LYS A 172 15.19 -0.29 -3.28
N VAL A 173 15.08 -1.46 -3.90
CA VAL A 173 16.20 -2.25 -4.41
C VAL A 173 16.19 -2.40 -5.93
N ARG A 174 15.06 -2.09 -6.58
CA ARG A 174 14.91 -2.06 -8.03
C ARG A 174 13.84 -1.06 -8.44
#